data_AF-A0A498E5R9-F1
#
_entry.id   AF-A0A498E5R9-F1
#
_cell.length_a   1.000
_cell.length_b   1.000
_cell.length_c   1.000
_cell.angle_alpha   90.00
_cell.angle_beta   90.00
_cell.angle_gamma   90.00
#
_symmetry.space_group_name_H-M   'P 1'
#
loop_
_entity.id
_entity.type
_entity.pdbx_description
1 polymer ?
#
loop_
_entity_poly.entity_id
_entity_poly.type
_entity_poly.pdbx_seq_one_letter_code
_entity_poly.pdbx_strand_id
1 'polypeptide(L)'
;MTVAPFIDPQPHEGDVHLIFDEYGLKPYFALDSVRKDYDGWQTTGKPTRKVSWRNQTWHLAYDYDVQPIDPRDHEDYQLQTVPLFRIYFVADDSLYDDEPADQSARTTGGTMTIRPRWPDMTKDGKPVRGIPNLGGPYIDVQIQASNIDHHLYHDLVQTAMEAFGVSRRYFQTPHEMSNVQDLAVYVRLSREHSGAIYAPDGPIARTHSVMTSGMSGYRMHKEDHRKIPGYYVSTHITDERAGDIIRGHRLGKEAKHYYPLNPEQFDEDHPLYNPKVEVSLQTSITDETVYWSDLDDALRELDETLLNYLSWAGLTTRADDEVFESDVHFDAESETRRSRRLVDCPLPEIEDEQEHVVMRIWGDMRTSDRDFTRSLIEDGGKPTRKELAERTGWSYRTVRRYVNRCEDIVADAAGKLEIGSKHMQNMLLSRVRAAAENFETAMEDAVMTAADAAAGRRRSEWSEMKNRYAARVVEHDRRRDEIHVEYRPTDWEDRTDMLRDIKRAARDRWTSLRRVTVTYHDHLGGEHTTILSDLQLTTGNITNLDVRSVREKVESVDWEAWKAGLPQPTGDRDDT
;
A
#
# COMPACT_ATOMS: atom_id res chain seq x y z
N MET A 1 -16.18 -5.29 -10.09
CA MET A 1 -15.52 -6.58 -9.79
C MET A 1 -15.53 -7.40 -11.05
N THR A 2 -14.38 -8.00 -11.35
CA THR A 2 -14.13 -8.81 -12.54
C THR A 2 -13.88 -10.24 -12.07
N VAL A 3 -14.55 -11.20 -12.70
CA VAL A 3 -14.32 -12.63 -12.43
C VAL A 3 -13.46 -13.19 -13.55
N ALA A 4 -12.20 -13.45 -13.24
CA ALA A 4 -11.21 -13.97 -14.17
C ALA A 4 -10.25 -14.90 -13.43
N PRO A 5 -9.52 -15.77 -14.16
CA PRO A 5 -8.28 -16.33 -13.64
C PRO A 5 -7.28 -15.19 -13.42
N PHE A 6 -6.64 -15.20 -12.25
CA PHE A 6 -5.56 -14.31 -11.88
C PHE A 6 -4.40 -15.14 -11.35
N ILE A 7 -3.17 -14.67 -11.51
CA ILE A 7 -2.01 -15.19 -10.78
C ILE A 7 -2.35 -15.26 -9.29
N ASP A 8 -1.86 -16.28 -8.61
CA ASP A 8 -2.04 -16.47 -7.17
C ASP A 8 -0.84 -15.91 -6.40
N PRO A 9 -0.98 -14.76 -5.71
CA PRO A 9 0.01 -14.32 -4.74
C PRO A 9 0.16 -15.37 -3.66
N GLN A 10 1.40 -15.61 -3.26
CA GLN A 10 1.71 -16.57 -2.21
C GLN A 10 1.90 -15.86 -0.87
N PRO A 11 1.55 -16.53 0.24
CA PRO A 11 1.76 -15.99 1.58
C PRO A 11 3.26 -15.83 1.82
N HIS A 12 3.65 -14.71 2.41
CA HIS A 12 5.00 -14.50 2.91
C HIS A 12 4.96 -14.51 4.44
N GLU A 13 4.98 -13.35 5.08
CA GLU A 13 4.95 -13.23 6.54
C GLU A 13 3.51 -13.21 7.07
N GLY A 14 3.32 -13.69 8.30
CA GLY A 14 2.11 -13.47 9.07
C GLY A 14 2.35 -13.52 10.57
N ASP A 15 1.73 -12.59 11.28
CA ASP A 15 1.72 -12.48 12.74
C ASP A 15 0.28 -12.42 13.22
N VAL A 16 -0.18 -13.43 13.96
CA VAL A 16 -1.57 -13.58 14.38
C VAL A 16 -1.65 -13.96 15.85
N HIS A 17 -2.56 -13.35 16.58
CA HIS A 17 -2.93 -13.72 17.94
C HIS A 17 -4.25 -14.50 17.94
N LEU A 18 -4.18 -15.79 18.25
CA LEU A 18 -5.35 -16.63 18.51
C LEU A 18 -5.61 -16.73 20.02
N ILE A 19 -6.76 -16.24 20.44
CA ILE A 19 -7.16 -16.19 21.85
C ILE A 19 -8.12 -17.35 22.15
N PHE A 20 -7.92 -18.04 23.27
CA PHE A 20 -8.76 -19.15 23.72
C PHE A 20 -9.10 -18.99 25.20
N ASP A 21 -10.38 -18.79 25.52
CA ASP A 21 -10.89 -18.52 26.87
C ASP A 21 -11.73 -19.65 27.46
N GLU A 22 -12.32 -20.52 26.61
CA GLU A 22 -13.24 -21.61 27.01
C GLU A 22 -12.73 -22.48 28.18
N TYR A 23 -11.42 -22.74 28.23
CA TYR A 23 -10.80 -23.60 29.25
C TYR A 23 -9.91 -22.84 30.24
N GLY A 24 -9.90 -21.50 30.20
CA GLY A 24 -9.02 -20.65 31.00
C GLY A 24 -7.55 -21.08 30.90
N LEU A 25 -6.89 -21.27 32.05
CA LEU A 25 -5.46 -21.63 32.11
C LEU A 25 -5.18 -23.14 32.04
N LYS A 26 -6.19 -24.01 31.86
CA LYS A 26 -5.97 -25.46 31.75
C LYS A 26 -4.95 -25.85 30.66
N PRO A 27 -5.04 -25.35 29.41
CA PRO A 27 -4.02 -25.59 28.39
C PRO A 27 -2.61 -25.16 28.83
N TYR A 28 -2.49 -24.05 29.56
CA TYR A 28 -1.21 -23.56 30.07
C TYR A 28 -0.57 -24.52 31.07
N PHE A 29 -1.36 -25.05 32.00
CA PHE A 29 -0.87 -26.04 32.97
C PHE A 29 -0.52 -27.38 32.31
N ALA A 30 -1.20 -27.72 31.20
CA ALA A 30 -0.82 -28.88 30.40
C ALA A 30 0.57 -28.69 29.76
N LEU A 31 0.89 -27.51 29.22
CA LEU A 31 2.23 -27.18 28.72
C LEU A 31 3.29 -27.20 29.83
N ASP A 32 2.96 -26.68 31.02
CA ASP A 32 3.88 -26.77 32.16
C ASP A 32 4.15 -28.22 32.60
N SER A 33 3.17 -29.11 32.43
CA SER A 33 3.35 -30.54 32.69
C SER A 33 4.37 -31.14 31.71
N VAL A 34 4.28 -30.80 30.41
CA VAL A 34 5.31 -31.19 29.41
C VAL A 34 6.71 -30.74 29.83
N ARG A 35 6.83 -29.50 30.32
CA ARG A 35 8.11 -28.95 30.82
C ARG A 35 8.66 -29.75 32.00
N LYS A 36 7.80 -30.12 32.95
CA LYS A 36 8.15 -30.86 34.18
C LYS A 36 8.47 -32.33 33.93
N ASP A 37 7.80 -32.95 32.98
CA ASP A 37 7.95 -34.38 32.66
C ASP A 37 9.17 -34.67 31.77
N TYR A 38 9.80 -33.63 31.21
CA TYR A 38 10.96 -33.78 30.35
C TYR A 38 12.27 -33.57 31.12
N ASP A 39 12.95 -34.67 31.45
CA ASP A 39 14.23 -34.66 32.17
C ASP A 39 15.45 -34.35 31.28
N GLY A 40 15.26 -34.30 29.95
CA GLY A 40 16.33 -34.24 28.95
C GLY A 40 16.93 -32.86 28.70
N TRP A 41 16.43 -31.79 29.32
CA TRP A 41 16.82 -30.41 28.99
C TRP A 41 18.33 -30.17 28.99
N GLN A 42 19.05 -30.77 29.93
CA GLN A 42 20.50 -30.60 30.08
C GLN A 42 21.33 -31.59 29.26
N THR A 43 20.74 -32.71 28.82
CA THR A 43 21.47 -33.84 28.23
C THR A 43 21.22 -33.99 26.74
N THR A 44 19.96 -33.95 26.33
CA THR A 44 19.51 -34.13 24.94
C THR A 44 18.98 -32.82 24.34
N GLY A 45 19.00 -31.73 25.09
CA GLY A 45 18.47 -30.44 24.66
C GLY A 45 16.95 -30.39 24.71
N LYS A 46 16.37 -29.43 24.00
CA LYS A 46 14.92 -29.16 24.01
C LYS A 46 14.12 -30.35 23.46
N PRO A 47 12.92 -30.64 23.97
CA PRO A 47 12.07 -31.70 23.43
C PRO A 47 11.63 -31.38 21.99
N THR A 48 11.90 -32.30 21.07
CA THR A 48 11.53 -32.18 19.66
C THR A 48 10.47 -33.20 19.23
N ARG A 49 9.74 -32.89 18.17
CA ARG A 49 8.75 -33.78 17.54
C ARG A 49 8.82 -33.66 16.03
N LYS A 50 8.51 -34.77 15.35
CA LYS A 50 8.29 -34.81 13.90
C LYS A 50 6.83 -35.14 13.66
N VAL A 51 6.13 -34.33 12.87
CA VAL A 51 4.71 -34.51 12.56
C VAL A 51 4.47 -34.48 11.06
N SER A 52 3.46 -35.21 10.59
CA SER A 52 2.94 -35.05 9.24
C SER A 52 1.72 -34.15 9.28
N TRP A 53 1.76 -33.05 8.55
CA TRP A 53 0.69 -32.07 8.47
C TRP A 53 0.57 -31.58 7.03
N ARG A 54 -0.64 -31.62 6.47
CA ARG A 54 -0.94 -31.25 5.07
C ARG A 54 -0.06 -31.97 4.04
N ASN A 55 0.20 -33.26 4.26
CA ASN A 55 1.09 -34.11 3.43
C ASN A 55 2.55 -33.65 3.40
N GLN A 56 2.92 -32.65 4.21
CA GLN A 56 4.28 -32.20 4.41
C GLN A 56 4.74 -32.68 5.78
N THR A 57 6.04 -32.93 5.87
CA THR A 57 6.67 -33.28 7.15
C THR A 57 7.15 -32.01 7.83
N TRP A 58 6.97 -31.93 9.15
CA TRP A 58 7.33 -30.77 9.96
C TRP A 58 8.10 -31.18 11.20
N HIS A 59 9.11 -30.39 11.54
CA HIS A 59 9.89 -30.53 12.77
C HIS A 59 9.48 -29.45 13.76
N LEU A 60 9.29 -29.85 15.01
CA LEU A 60 8.87 -28.99 16.11
C LEU A 60 9.90 -29.06 17.24
N ALA A 61 10.13 -27.94 17.92
CA ALA A 61 10.92 -27.86 19.15
C ALA A 61 10.17 -27.05 20.21
N TYR A 62 9.96 -27.64 21.38
CA TYR A 62 9.28 -26.96 22.50
C TYR A 62 10.30 -26.33 23.44
N ASP A 63 10.04 -25.10 23.86
CA ASP A 63 10.93 -24.30 24.68
C ASP A 63 10.14 -23.48 25.69
N TYR A 64 10.85 -22.91 26.67
CA TYR A 64 10.27 -21.95 27.57
C TYR A 64 11.27 -20.90 28.06
N ASP A 65 10.76 -19.69 28.31
CA ASP A 65 11.51 -18.59 28.91
C ASP A 65 10.89 -18.15 30.23
N VAL A 66 11.66 -17.41 31.02
CA VAL A 66 11.12 -16.68 32.19
C VAL A 66 10.53 -15.36 31.71
N GLN A 67 9.28 -15.07 32.09
CA GLN A 67 8.69 -13.75 31.90
C GLN A 67 8.76 -12.94 33.18
N PRO A 68 8.97 -11.62 33.08
CA PRO A 68 8.83 -10.71 34.21
C PRO A 68 7.35 -10.38 34.44
N ILE A 69 6.51 -11.41 34.62
CA ILE A 69 5.09 -11.26 34.97
C ILE A 69 4.89 -11.80 36.37
N ASP A 70 4.18 -11.04 37.20
CA ASP A 70 3.87 -11.47 38.56
C ASP A 70 2.85 -12.64 38.50
N PRO A 71 3.07 -13.73 39.24
CA PRO A 71 2.10 -14.81 39.36
C PRO A 71 0.73 -14.28 39.78
N ARG A 72 -0.33 -14.87 39.22
CA ARG A 72 -1.70 -14.49 39.59
C ARG A 72 -1.98 -14.84 41.05
N ASP A 73 -2.36 -13.85 41.84
CA ASP A 73 -2.78 -14.03 43.23
C ASP A 73 -4.24 -14.54 43.29
N HIS A 74 -4.44 -15.80 42.91
CA HIS A 74 -5.73 -16.47 42.93
C HIS A 74 -5.55 -17.98 43.08
N GLU A 75 -6.49 -18.64 43.77
CA GLU A 75 -6.40 -20.08 44.12
C GLU A 75 -6.38 -21.03 42.92
N ASP A 76 -6.87 -20.58 41.76
CA ASP A 76 -6.89 -21.34 40.51
C ASP A 76 -5.54 -21.30 39.75
N TYR A 77 -4.59 -20.47 40.19
CA TYR A 77 -3.25 -20.39 39.62
C TYR A 77 -2.29 -21.33 40.35
N GLN A 78 -1.69 -22.25 39.61
CA GLN A 78 -0.98 -23.41 40.19
C GLN A 78 0.55 -23.31 40.14
N LEU A 79 1.10 -22.25 39.53
CA LEU A 79 2.53 -22.12 39.29
C LEU A 79 3.16 -21.05 40.20
N GLN A 80 4.43 -21.24 40.55
CA GLN A 80 5.19 -20.23 41.31
C GLN A 80 5.69 -19.08 40.42
N THR A 81 5.78 -19.32 39.12
CA THR A 81 6.26 -18.36 38.11
C THR A 81 5.30 -18.36 36.92
N VAL A 82 5.50 -17.41 35.99
CA VAL A 82 4.72 -17.32 34.75
C VAL A 82 5.66 -17.61 33.56
N PRO A 83 5.92 -18.90 33.23
CA PRO A 83 6.78 -19.24 32.09
C PRO A 83 6.19 -18.78 30.74
N LEU A 84 7.04 -18.30 29.84
CA LEU A 84 6.66 -18.13 28.45
C LEU A 84 6.87 -19.44 27.71
N PHE A 85 5.82 -20.05 27.19
CA PHE A 85 6.01 -21.25 26.37
C PHE A 85 6.20 -20.87 24.90
N ARG A 86 7.08 -21.61 24.22
CA ARG A 86 7.30 -21.48 22.78
C ARG A 86 7.30 -22.83 22.10
N ILE A 87 6.78 -22.87 20.88
CA ILE A 87 6.97 -23.97 19.96
C ILE A 87 7.54 -23.41 18.67
N TYR A 88 8.76 -23.80 18.34
CA TYR A 88 9.37 -23.52 17.04
C TYR A 88 8.94 -24.60 16.06
N PHE A 89 8.69 -24.23 14.82
CA PHE A 89 8.28 -25.17 13.77
C PHE A 89 8.94 -24.83 12.44
N VAL A 90 9.28 -25.86 11.67
CA VAL A 90 9.87 -25.72 10.33
C VAL A 90 9.43 -26.88 9.44
N ALA A 91 9.15 -26.59 8.17
CA ALA A 91 8.84 -27.61 7.18
C ALA A 91 10.11 -28.33 6.72
N ASP A 92 10.00 -29.64 6.53
CA ASP A 92 11.02 -30.51 5.93
C ASP A 92 10.94 -30.40 4.38
N ASP A 93 11.15 -29.19 3.85
CA ASP A 93 11.14 -28.86 2.42
C ASP A 93 12.57 -28.78 1.81
N SER A 94 12.70 -28.41 0.54
CA SER A 94 14.00 -28.35 -0.13
C SER A 94 14.98 -27.30 0.44
N LEU A 95 14.50 -26.38 1.28
CA LEU A 95 15.30 -25.36 1.95
C LEU A 95 15.54 -25.68 3.42
N TYR A 96 15.07 -26.83 3.90
CA TYR A 96 15.35 -27.29 5.26
C TYR A 96 16.84 -27.53 5.44
N ASP A 97 17.40 -26.98 6.53
CA ASP A 97 18.82 -26.95 6.82
C ASP A 97 19.30 -28.11 7.71
N ASP A 98 18.47 -29.15 7.87
CA ASP A 98 18.68 -30.30 8.77
C ASP A 98 18.88 -29.92 10.26
N GLU A 99 18.66 -28.66 10.62
CA GLU A 99 18.81 -28.17 12.00
C GLU A 99 17.51 -28.33 12.80
N PRO A 100 17.58 -28.48 14.13
CA PRO A 100 16.41 -28.42 14.99
C PRO A 100 15.59 -27.15 14.75
N ALA A 101 14.26 -27.24 14.88
CA ALA A 101 13.37 -26.13 14.54
C ALA A 101 13.69 -24.81 15.27
N ASP A 102 14.28 -24.86 16.47
CA ASP A 102 14.68 -23.67 17.22
C ASP A 102 15.98 -23.02 16.72
N GLN A 103 16.81 -23.77 16.00
CA GLN A 103 18.11 -23.35 15.44
C GLN A 103 18.08 -23.13 13.92
N SER A 104 17.10 -23.72 13.24
CA SER A 104 16.88 -23.56 11.80
C SER A 104 16.66 -22.11 11.39
N ALA A 105 17.04 -21.79 10.15
CA ALA A 105 16.68 -20.55 9.48
C ALA A 105 15.15 -20.36 9.35
N ARG A 106 14.37 -21.45 9.41
CA ARG A 106 12.89 -21.46 9.35
C ARG A 106 12.34 -20.69 8.14
N THR A 107 12.92 -20.90 6.96
CA THR A 107 12.45 -20.26 5.71
C THR A 107 10.98 -20.56 5.44
N THR A 108 10.56 -21.82 5.62
CA THR A 108 9.14 -22.20 5.77
C THR A 108 8.91 -22.65 7.20
N GLY A 109 8.43 -21.76 8.05
CA GLY A 109 8.38 -22.05 9.48
C GLY A 109 8.09 -20.83 10.31
N GLY A 110 8.31 -20.95 11.62
CA GLY A 110 7.98 -19.88 12.54
C GLY A 110 8.05 -20.27 14.00
N THR A 111 7.43 -19.42 14.82
CA THR A 111 7.34 -19.58 16.27
C THR A 111 5.91 -19.36 16.73
N MET A 112 5.41 -20.28 17.56
CA MET A 112 4.24 -20.06 18.40
C MET A 112 4.70 -19.61 19.76
N THR A 113 4.17 -18.49 20.25
CA THR A 113 4.44 -17.99 21.58
C THR A 113 3.16 -18.01 22.39
N ILE A 114 3.14 -18.81 23.45
CA ILE A 114 1.94 -19.12 24.24
C ILE A 114 2.03 -18.44 25.59
N ARG A 115 1.04 -17.59 25.86
CA ARG A 115 1.02 -16.71 27.03
C ARG A 115 -0.29 -16.86 27.77
N PRO A 116 -0.26 -16.96 29.11
CA PRO A 116 -1.47 -16.83 29.87
C PRO A 116 -1.81 -15.34 30.01
N ARG A 117 -3.11 -15.05 30.11
CA ARG A 117 -3.64 -13.69 30.31
C ARG A 117 -4.75 -13.75 31.33
N TRP A 118 -4.92 -12.68 32.09
CA TRP A 118 -6.03 -12.50 33.02
C TRP A 118 -6.20 -11.00 33.34
N PRO A 119 -7.38 -10.59 33.86
CA PRO A 119 -7.60 -9.23 34.31
C PRO A 119 -6.59 -8.82 35.40
N ASP A 120 -6.17 -7.56 35.40
CA ASP A 120 -5.28 -6.97 36.42
C ASP A 120 -3.87 -7.58 36.51
N MET A 121 -3.40 -8.20 35.44
CA MET A 121 -2.03 -8.74 35.37
C MET A 121 -0.97 -7.64 35.60
N THR A 122 0.04 -7.95 36.42
CA THR A 122 1.12 -7.01 36.74
C THR A 122 2.49 -7.54 36.33
N LYS A 123 3.42 -6.60 36.14
CA LYS A 123 4.86 -6.80 35.97
C LYS A 123 5.57 -5.91 36.99
N ASP A 124 6.31 -6.51 37.91
CA ASP A 124 6.99 -5.79 38.99
C ASP A 124 6.02 -4.88 39.77
N GLY A 125 4.80 -5.36 40.03
CA GLY A 125 3.73 -4.63 40.69
C GLY A 125 3.05 -3.54 39.86
N LYS A 126 3.40 -3.36 38.58
CA LYS A 126 2.79 -2.38 37.67
C LYS A 126 1.79 -3.06 36.73
N PRO A 127 0.59 -2.50 36.50
CA PRO A 127 -0.36 -3.06 35.54
C PRO A 127 0.23 -3.21 34.14
N VAL A 128 0.05 -4.37 33.54
CA VAL A 128 0.40 -4.63 32.13
C VAL A 128 -0.72 -4.05 31.25
N ARG A 129 -0.34 -3.24 30.26
CA ARG A 129 -1.28 -2.63 29.31
C ARG A 129 -1.48 -3.52 28.08
N GLY A 130 -2.57 -3.29 27.35
CA GLY A 130 -2.84 -3.97 26.09
C GLY A 130 -3.33 -5.41 26.23
N ILE A 131 -3.79 -5.80 27.42
CA ILE A 131 -4.41 -7.11 27.66
C ILE A 131 -5.92 -6.93 27.61
N PRO A 132 -6.63 -7.55 26.65
CA PRO A 132 -8.08 -7.58 26.64
C PRO A 132 -8.63 -8.15 27.95
N ASN A 133 -9.62 -7.47 28.53
CA ASN A 133 -10.36 -7.98 29.68
C ASN A 133 -11.56 -8.81 29.20
N LEU A 134 -11.42 -10.13 29.22
CA LEU A 134 -12.47 -11.07 28.81
C LEU A 134 -13.31 -11.59 30.00
N GLY A 135 -13.21 -10.95 31.16
CA GLY A 135 -13.93 -11.35 32.38
C GLY A 135 -13.34 -12.56 33.12
N GLY A 136 -12.33 -13.22 32.55
CA GLY A 136 -11.64 -14.36 33.16
C GLY A 136 -10.24 -14.58 32.57
N PRO A 137 -9.49 -15.57 33.07
CA PRO A 137 -8.21 -15.93 32.49
C PRO A 137 -8.39 -16.63 31.14
N TYR A 138 -7.40 -16.50 30.26
CA TYR A 138 -7.40 -17.12 28.92
C TYR A 138 -5.97 -17.37 28.44
N ILE A 139 -5.84 -18.01 27.28
CA ILE A 139 -4.58 -18.20 26.58
C ILE A 139 -4.53 -17.38 25.30
N ASP A 140 -3.39 -16.73 25.10
CA ASP A 140 -3.00 -16.01 23.90
C ASP A 140 -1.89 -16.82 23.20
N VAL A 141 -2.18 -17.32 22.00
CA VAL A 141 -1.22 -17.99 21.12
C VAL A 141 -0.88 -17.05 19.98
N GLN A 142 0.31 -16.45 20.04
CA GLN A 142 0.85 -15.66 18.94
C GLN A 142 1.59 -16.58 17.97
N ILE A 143 1.23 -16.57 16.69
CA ILE A 143 1.90 -17.29 15.62
C ILE A 143 2.62 -16.27 14.75
N GLN A 144 3.95 -16.39 14.66
CA GLN A 144 4.78 -15.62 13.74
C GLN A 144 5.39 -16.61 12.75
N ALA A 145 4.98 -16.56 11.48
CA ALA A 145 5.36 -17.55 10.49
C ALA A 145 5.67 -16.94 9.12
N SER A 146 6.42 -17.70 8.32
CA SER A 146 6.83 -17.36 6.97
C SER A 146 6.48 -18.49 6.00
N ASN A 147 5.98 -18.12 4.82
CA ASN A 147 5.65 -19.00 3.69
C ASN A 147 4.63 -20.11 4.03
N ILE A 148 3.63 -19.79 4.86
CA ILE A 148 2.53 -20.69 5.22
C ILE A 148 1.21 -19.97 4.95
N ASP A 149 0.26 -20.65 4.31
CA ASP A 149 -1.10 -20.14 4.12
C ASP A 149 -1.71 -19.73 5.47
N HIS A 150 -2.07 -18.45 5.58
CA HIS A 150 -2.56 -17.84 6.80
C HIS A 150 -3.80 -18.57 7.34
N HIS A 151 -4.69 -19.10 6.47
CA HIS A 151 -5.88 -19.84 6.91
C HIS A 151 -5.54 -21.11 7.72
N LEU A 152 -4.31 -21.61 7.57
CA LEU A 152 -3.86 -22.84 8.21
C LEU A 152 -3.35 -22.63 9.64
N TYR A 153 -3.19 -21.39 10.11
CA TYR A 153 -2.55 -21.10 11.40
C TYR A 153 -3.30 -21.72 12.59
N HIS A 154 -4.63 -21.72 12.56
CA HIS A 154 -5.44 -22.33 13.61
C HIS A 154 -5.26 -23.87 13.69
N ASP A 155 -5.29 -24.55 12.54
CA ASP A 155 -5.04 -25.99 12.43
C ASP A 155 -3.60 -26.35 12.82
N LEU A 156 -2.64 -25.46 12.50
CA LEU A 156 -1.25 -25.59 12.88
C LEU A 156 -1.08 -25.53 14.41
N VAL A 157 -1.74 -24.60 15.10
CA VAL A 157 -1.75 -24.55 16.58
C VAL A 157 -2.25 -25.85 17.18
N GLN A 158 -3.39 -26.37 16.68
CA GLN A 158 -3.95 -27.62 17.19
C GLN A 158 -2.98 -28.79 16.98
N THR A 159 -2.35 -28.86 15.81
CA THR A 159 -1.41 -29.92 15.44
C THR A 159 -0.13 -29.87 16.28
N ALA A 160 0.44 -28.68 16.47
CA ALA A 160 1.63 -28.50 17.28
C ALA A 160 1.39 -28.86 18.76
N MET A 161 0.26 -28.43 19.32
CA MET A 161 -0.11 -28.73 20.71
C MET A 161 -0.28 -30.23 20.95
N GLU A 162 -0.96 -30.92 20.02
CA GLU A 162 -1.16 -32.37 20.12
C GLU A 162 0.16 -33.15 20.04
N ALA A 163 1.13 -32.68 19.23
CA ALA A 163 2.44 -33.30 19.12
C ALA A 163 3.18 -33.40 20.46
N PHE A 164 2.93 -32.43 21.35
CA PHE A 164 3.47 -32.39 22.71
C PHE A 164 2.50 -32.95 23.76
N GLY A 165 1.42 -33.63 23.34
CA GLY A 165 0.46 -34.28 24.23
C GLY A 165 -0.59 -33.34 24.84
N VAL A 166 -0.68 -32.10 24.37
CA VAL A 166 -1.71 -31.14 24.80
C VAL A 166 -2.95 -31.31 23.92
N SER A 167 -4.10 -31.56 24.53
CA SER A 167 -5.33 -31.88 23.78
C SER A 167 -5.78 -30.73 22.86
N ARG A 168 -6.03 -31.05 21.59
CA ARG A 168 -6.62 -30.13 20.58
C ARG A 168 -7.91 -29.45 21.06
N ARG A 169 -8.67 -30.09 21.95
CA ARG A 169 -9.94 -29.56 22.47
C ARG A 169 -9.81 -28.18 23.10
N TYR A 170 -8.63 -27.85 23.65
CA TYR A 170 -8.39 -26.55 24.26
C TYR A 170 -8.31 -25.40 23.26
N PHE A 171 -8.16 -25.73 21.97
CA PHE A 171 -7.91 -24.76 20.89
C PHE A 171 -8.95 -24.89 19.78
N GLN A 172 -10.19 -25.30 20.10
CA GLN A 172 -11.23 -25.54 19.09
C GLN A 172 -11.76 -24.26 18.46
N THR A 173 -12.10 -23.27 19.29
CA THR A 173 -12.77 -22.04 18.83
C THR A 173 -11.95 -20.85 19.29
N PRO A 174 -11.26 -20.15 18.37
CA PRO A 174 -10.66 -18.86 18.68
C PRO A 174 -11.75 -17.87 19.11
N HIS A 175 -11.47 -17.08 20.15
CA HIS A 175 -12.34 -16.02 20.63
C HIS A 175 -12.44 -14.89 19.58
N GLU A 176 -13.54 -14.12 19.58
CA GLU A 176 -13.78 -13.02 18.62
C GLU A 176 -12.70 -11.91 18.65
N MET A 177 -12.01 -11.77 19.78
CA MET A 177 -10.90 -10.83 19.97
C MET A 177 -9.56 -11.32 19.39
N SER A 178 -9.52 -12.53 18.83
CA SER A 178 -8.38 -13.01 18.05
C SER A 178 -8.14 -12.07 16.88
N ASN A 179 -6.90 -11.71 16.62
CA ASN A 179 -6.58 -10.62 15.71
C ASN A 179 -5.29 -10.88 14.94
N VAL A 180 -5.16 -10.14 13.86
CA VAL A 180 -4.05 -10.17 12.93
C VAL A 180 -3.19 -8.94 13.18
N GLN A 181 -1.88 -9.14 13.31
CA GLN A 181 -0.88 -8.08 13.48
C GLN A 181 -0.14 -7.78 12.17
N ASP A 182 0.17 -8.83 11.40
CA ASP A 182 0.84 -8.72 10.11
C ASP A 182 0.32 -9.79 9.14
N LEU A 183 0.17 -9.45 7.86
CA LEU A 183 -0.05 -10.35 6.73
C LEU A 183 0.70 -9.82 5.53
N ALA A 184 1.41 -10.68 4.82
CA ALA A 184 2.03 -10.33 3.56
C ALA A 184 1.72 -11.37 2.48
N VAL A 185 1.44 -10.89 1.28
CA VAL A 185 1.35 -11.71 0.07
C VAL A 185 2.27 -11.13 -1.00
N TYR A 186 2.84 -11.99 -1.83
CA TYR A 186 3.77 -11.56 -2.86
C TYR A 186 3.63 -12.34 -4.16
N VAL A 187 4.17 -11.75 -5.22
CA VAL A 187 4.53 -12.41 -6.46
C VAL A 187 6.01 -12.17 -6.71
N ARG A 188 6.66 -13.07 -7.44
CA ARG A 188 8.05 -12.90 -7.86
C ARG A 188 8.10 -12.54 -9.34
N LEU A 189 8.65 -11.37 -9.63
CA LEU A 189 8.77 -10.85 -11.00
C LEU A 189 10.14 -11.18 -11.57
N SER A 190 10.23 -11.44 -12.86
CA SER A 190 11.52 -11.46 -13.54
C SER A 190 12.21 -10.10 -13.42
N ARG A 191 13.55 -10.10 -13.26
CA ARG A 191 14.35 -8.87 -13.14
C ARG A 191 14.12 -7.90 -14.30
N GLU A 192 13.88 -8.41 -15.49
CA GLU A 192 13.63 -7.61 -16.69
C GLU A 192 12.35 -6.77 -16.59
N HIS A 193 11.28 -7.34 -16.02
CA HIS A 193 9.96 -6.70 -15.95
C HIS A 193 9.73 -5.89 -14.67
N SER A 194 10.49 -6.18 -13.61
CA SER A 194 10.31 -5.56 -12.29
C SER A 194 10.54 -4.04 -12.28
N GLY A 195 11.32 -3.52 -13.24
CA GLY A 195 11.59 -2.10 -13.45
C GLY A 195 10.33 -1.23 -13.48
N ALA A 196 9.27 -1.71 -14.12
CA ALA A 196 8.02 -0.96 -14.27
C ALA A 196 7.32 -0.68 -12.93
N ILE A 197 7.56 -1.49 -11.89
CA ILE A 197 6.94 -1.33 -10.57
C ILE A 197 7.62 -0.22 -9.76
N TYR A 198 8.95 -0.17 -9.79
CA TYR A 198 9.76 0.72 -8.96
C TYR A 198 10.30 1.96 -9.69
N ALA A 199 10.05 2.08 -10.99
CA ALA A 199 10.45 3.25 -11.77
C ALA A 199 9.92 4.56 -11.14
N PRO A 200 10.55 5.72 -11.41
CA PRO A 200 10.09 7.01 -10.89
C PRO A 200 8.63 7.36 -11.24
N ASP A 201 8.11 6.83 -12.35
CA ASP A 201 6.73 6.91 -12.82
C ASP A 201 5.93 5.62 -12.57
N GLY A 202 6.53 4.64 -11.90
CA GLY A 202 5.90 3.39 -11.49
C GLY A 202 4.90 3.58 -10.34
N PRO A 203 4.04 2.59 -10.09
CA PRO A 203 2.95 2.69 -9.13
C PRO A 203 3.43 2.95 -7.69
N ILE A 204 4.58 2.41 -7.25
CA ILE A 204 5.08 2.64 -5.88
C ILE A 204 5.43 4.12 -5.67
N ALA A 205 6.25 4.68 -6.56
CA ALA A 205 6.72 6.07 -6.47
C ALA A 205 5.57 7.09 -6.63
N ARG A 206 4.62 6.78 -7.53
CA ARG A 206 3.43 7.62 -7.74
C ARG A 206 2.49 7.59 -6.54
N THR A 207 2.17 6.42 -6.00
CA THR A 207 1.39 6.30 -4.77
C THR A 207 2.07 7.07 -3.65
N HIS A 208 3.38 6.95 -3.48
CA HIS A 208 4.07 7.78 -2.49
C HIS A 208 3.83 9.28 -2.72
N SER A 209 3.99 9.75 -3.95
CA SER A 209 3.92 11.18 -4.29
C SER A 209 2.55 11.82 -4.02
N VAL A 210 1.47 11.07 -4.23
CA VAL A 210 0.10 11.58 -4.03
C VAL A 210 -0.46 11.33 -2.63
N MET A 211 -0.07 10.24 -1.96
CA MET A 211 -0.72 9.82 -0.71
C MET A 211 -0.04 10.38 0.55
N THR A 212 1.01 11.20 0.43
CA THR A 212 1.98 11.44 1.51
C THR A 212 1.54 12.31 2.70
N SER A 213 0.30 12.78 2.79
CA SER A 213 0.10 14.13 3.34
C SER A 213 -1.37 14.57 3.51
N GLY A 214 -1.60 15.41 4.52
CA GLY A 214 -2.93 15.61 5.12
C GLY A 214 -3.23 14.64 6.26
N MET A 215 -2.29 13.74 6.55
CA MET A 215 -2.47 12.58 7.43
C MET A 215 -1.86 12.80 8.82
N SER A 216 -2.59 12.56 9.90
CA SER A 216 -1.93 12.27 11.19
C SER A 216 -1.43 10.82 11.16
N GLY A 217 -0.14 10.55 11.42
CA GLY A 217 0.34 9.16 11.52
C GLY A 217 1.77 8.90 11.01
N TYR A 218 2.13 7.60 10.97
CA TYR A 218 3.41 7.07 10.48
C TYR A 218 3.51 7.19 8.95
N ARG A 219 4.70 7.55 8.45
CA ARG A 219 4.97 7.70 7.02
C ARG A 219 6.35 7.15 6.69
N MET A 220 6.44 6.31 5.67
CA MET A 220 7.72 5.89 5.13
C MET A 220 7.62 5.73 3.61
N HIS A 221 8.59 6.31 2.92
CA HIS A 221 8.97 5.94 1.58
C HIS A 221 10.45 5.74 1.56
N LYS A 222 10.86 4.61 1.03
CA LYS A 222 12.25 4.22 1.03
C LYS A 222 12.58 3.77 -0.37
N GLU A 223 13.52 4.47 -0.98
CA GLU A 223 14.14 4.10 -2.25
C GLU A 223 15.61 3.84 -2.00
N ASP A 224 16.02 2.60 -2.16
CA ASP A 224 17.42 2.18 -2.14
C ASP A 224 17.76 1.57 -3.50
N HIS A 225 18.65 2.24 -4.23
CA HIS A 225 19.15 1.80 -5.53
C HIS A 225 20.67 1.54 -5.48
N ARG A 226 21.29 1.56 -4.29
CA ARG A 226 22.75 1.59 -4.14
C ARG A 226 23.44 0.28 -4.53
N LYS A 227 22.79 -0.86 -4.31
CA LYS A 227 23.31 -2.19 -4.68
C LYS A 227 22.99 -2.50 -6.14
N ILE A 228 21.69 -2.43 -6.45
CA ILE A 228 21.13 -2.58 -7.79
C ILE A 228 19.90 -1.66 -7.91
N PRO A 229 19.51 -1.23 -9.12
CA PRO A 229 18.29 -0.47 -9.31
C PRO A 229 17.08 -1.20 -8.72
N GLY A 230 16.31 -0.50 -7.89
CA GLY A 230 15.13 -1.06 -7.25
C GLY A 230 15.44 -2.02 -6.09
N TYR A 231 16.67 -2.02 -5.55
CA TYR A 231 17.09 -2.93 -4.46
C TYR A 231 16.04 -3.01 -3.34
N TYR A 232 15.52 -1.86 -2.92
CA TYR A 232 14.37 -1.78 -2.01
C TYR A 232 13.59 -0.49 -2.28
N VAL A 233 12.34 -0.63 -2.73
CA VAL A 233 11.41 0.50 -2.96
C VAL A 233 10.10 0.18 -2.27
N SER A 234 9.65 1.04 -1.34
CA SER A 234 8.36 0.83 -0.66
C SER A 234 7.59 2.10 -0.39
N THR A 235 6.26 1.97 -0.40
CA THR A 235 5.31 3.03 -0.10
C THR A 235 4.21 2.53 0.82
N HIS A 236 3.67 3.45 1.63
CA HIS A 236 2.59 3.18 2.56
C HIS A 236 1.28 3.78 2.05
N ILE A 237 0.22 2.97 2.16
CA ILE A 237 -1.16 3.37 2.02
C ILE A 237 -1.76 3.24 3.42
N THR A 238 -2.46 4.26 3.86
CA THR A 238 -3.06 4.33 5.19
C THR A 238 -4.56 4.06 5.13
N ASP A 239 -5.18 3.76 6.27
CA ASP A 239 -6.60 3.42 6.37
C ASP A 239 -7.50 4.47 5.70
N GLU A 240 -7.28 5.74 6.04
CA GLU A 240 -8.06 6.89 5.51
C GLU A 240 -8.01 7.00 3.99
N ARG A 241 -6.94 6.48 3.38
CA ARG A 241 -6.60 6.66 1.97
C ARG A 241 -6.74 5.39 1.14
N ALA A 242 -6.92 4.24 1.78
CA ALA A 242 -7.07 2.96 1.10
C ALA A 242 -8.22 2.99 0.07
N GLY A 243 -9.33 3.64 0.44
CA GLY A 243 -10.51 3.81 -0.40
C GLY A 243 -10.32 4.74 -1.60
N ASP A 244 -9.36 5.68 -1.54
CA ASP A 244 -9.03 6.60 -2.65
C ASP A 244 -8.32 5.85 -3.78
N ILE A 245 -7.53 4.83 -3.43
CA ILE A 245 -6.76 4.01 -4.36
C ILE A 245 -7.65 2.91 -4.96
N ILE A 246 -8.31 2.12 -4.12
CA ILE A 246 -9.26 1.12 -4.57
C ILE A 246 -10.52 1.29 -3.72
N ARG A 247 -11.59 1.75 -4.37
CA ARG A 247 -12.88 1.98 -3.70
C ARG A 247 -13.27 0.77 -2.84
N GLY A 248 -13.66 1.00 -1.60
CA GLY A 248 -14.13 -0.05 -0.69
C GLY A 248 -13.02 -0.83 0.02
N HIS A 249 -11.75 -0.49 -0.21
CA HIS A 249 -10.67 -0.84 0.71
C HIS A 249 -10.71 0.05 1.95
N ARG A 250 -10.31 -0.51 3.10
CA ARG A 250 -10.27 0.19 4.39
C ARG A 250 -8.95 0.06 5.13
N LEU A 251 -8.13 -0.94 4.78
CA LEU A 251 -6.94 -1.29 5.57
C LEU A 251 -5.71 -0.54 5.08
N GLY A 252 -4.90 -0.07 6.02
CA GLY A 252 -3.54 0.36 5.79
C GLY A 252 -2.68 -0.81 5.31
N LYS A 253 -1.81 -0.54 4.35
CA LYS A 253 -0.97 -1.54 3.70
C LYS A 253 0.30 -0.90 3.14
N GLU A 254 1.39 -1.65 3.15
CA GLU A 254 2.64 -1.30 2.50
C GLU A 254 2.75 -2.07 1.18
N ALA A 255 3.12 -1.39 0.10
CA ALA A 255 3.51 -2.03 -1.14
C ALA A 255 5.03 -1.90 -1.31
N LYS A 256 5.69 -3.03 -1.54
CA LYS A 256 7.15 -3.15 -1.61
C LYS A 256 7.56 -3.81 -2.91
N HIS A 257 8.68 -3.35 -3.45
CA HIS A 257 9.51 -4.07 -4.39
C HIS A 257 10.88 -4.23 -3.74
N TYR A 258 11.39 -5.45 -3.63
CA TYR A 258 12.71 -5.66 -3.04
C TYR A 258 13.41 -6.91 -3.54
N TYR A 259 14.73 -6.85 -3.43
CA TYR A 259 15.60 -8.00 -3.63
C TYR A 259 15.98 -8.64 -2.30
N PRO A 260 16.22 -9.96 -2.27
CA PRO A 260 16.84 -10.62 -1.13
C PRO A 260 18.22 -10.02 -0.79
N LEU A 261 18.74 -10.34 0.40
CA LEU A 261 20.04 -9.83 0.83
C LEU A 261 21.17 -10.32 -0.11
N ASN A 262 22.02 -9.39 -0.55
CA ASN A 262 23.17 -9.63 -1.45
C ASN A 262 22.79 -10.25 -2.82
N PRO A 263 21.88 -9.59 -3.57
CA PRO A 263 21.35 -10.13 -4.82
C PRO A 263 22.39 -10.29 -5.92
N GLU A 264 23.53 -9.63 -5.80
CA GLU A 264 24.70 -9.75 -6.67
C GLU A 264 25.43 -11.10 -6.55
N GLN A 265 25.12 -11.89 -5.51
CA GLN A 265 25.75 -13.20 -5.27
C GLN A 265 24.96 -14.37 -5.89
N PHE A 266 23.77 -14.09 -6.43
CA PHE A 266 22.92 -15.11 -7.03
C PHE A 266 23.15 -15.16 -8.53
N ASP A 267 23.39 -16.37 -9.04
CA ASP A 267 23.37 -16.65 -10.47
C ASP A 267 21.93 -16.55 -11.01
N GLU A 268 21.77 -16.40 -12.33
CA GLU A 268 20.46 -16.18 -12.98
C GLU A 268 19.44 -17.30 -12.73
N ASP A 269 19.92 -18.53 -12.56
CA ASP A 269 19.12 -19.72 -12.27
C ASP A 269 18.79 -19.89 -10.76
N HIS A 270 19.31 -19.02 -9.89
CA HIS A 270 19.09 -19.13 -8.47
C HIS A 270 17.68 -18.64 -8.07
N PRO A 271 16.92 -19.37 -7.21
CA PRO A 271 15.53 -19.01 -6.85
C PRO A 271 15.37 -17.62 -6.20
N LEU A 272 16.44 -17.09 -5.60
CA LEU A 272 16.49 -15.76 -4.98
C LEU A 272 17.04 -14.65 -5.89
N TYR A 273 17.34 -14.96 -7.15
CA TYR A 273 17.83 -14.00 -8.13
C TYR A 273 16.79 -12.89 -8.38
N ASN A 274 15.56 -13.29 -8.70
CA ASN A 274 14.48 -12.39 -9.07
C ASN A 274 13.90 -11.61 -7.86
N PRO A 275 13.41 -10.37 -8.01
CA PRO A 275 12.83 -9.61 -6.89
C PRO A 275 11.39 -10.03 -6.56
N LYS A 276 10.96 -9.67 -5.34
CA LYS A 276 9.57 -9.81 -4.91
C LYS A 276 8.84 -8.47 -5.05
N VAL A 277 7.58 -8.55 -5.48
CA VAL A 277 6.59 -7.49 -5.25
C VAL A 277 5.61 -8.00 -4.20
N GLU A 278 5.57 -7.29 -3.09
CA GLU A 278 4.84 -7.70 -1.89
C GLU A 278 3.88 -6.60 -1.46
N VAL A 279 2.70 -6.99 -1.03
CA VAL A 279 1.77 -6.11 -0.32
C VAL A 279 1.53 -6.69 1.06
N SER A 280 1.76 -5.88 2.09
CA SER A 280 1.68 -6.29 3.49
C SER A 280 0.78 -5.38 4.31
N LEU A 281 -0.04 -5.95 5.18
CA LEU A 281 -0.75 -5.25 6.24
C LEU A 281 0.10 -5.27 7.50
N GLN A 282 0.24 -4.14 8.20
CA GLN A 282 0.90 -4.09 9.51
C GLN A 282 0.11 -3.17 10.45
N THR A 283 -0.02 -3.56 11.73
CA THR A 283 -0.68 -2.72 12.76
C THR A 283 0.08 -1.45 13.12
N SER A 284 1.34 -1.32 12.70
CA SER A 284 2.09 -0.05 12.76
C SER A 284 1.60 0.98 11.74
N ILE A 285 0.89 0.52 10.70
CA ILE A 285 0.38 1.30 9.57
C ILE A 285 -1.15 1.42 9.64
N THR A 286 -1.79 0.35 10.13
CA THR A 286 -3.25 0.20 10.23
C THR A 286 -3.72 0.62 11.61
N ASP A 287 -4.63 1.58 11.67
CA ASP A 287 -5.24 2.04 12.93
C ASP A 287 -6.36 1.10 13.38
N GLU A 288 -7.05 0.46 12.43
CA GLU A 288 -8.07 -0.56 12.71
C GLU A 288 -7.47 -1.88 13.21
N THR A 289 -8.09 -2.48 14.22
CA THR A 289 -7.80 -3.87 14.61
C THR A 289 -8.45 -4.81 13.58
N VAL A 290 -7.63 -5.60 12.89
CA VAL A 290 -8.11 -6.66 12.01
C VAL A 290 -8.36 -7.91 12.83
N TYR A 291 -9.63 -8.28 12.99
CA TYR A 291 -9.98 -9.51 13.67
C TYR A 291 -9.70 -10.73 12.80
N TRP A 292 -9.44 -11.87 13.44
CA TRP A 292 -9.24 -13.15 12.75
C TRP A 292 -10.45 -13.55 11.89
N SER A 293 -11.66 -13.17 12.30
CA SER A 293 -12.88 -13.35 11.51
C SER A 293 -12.87 -12.60 10.17
N ASP A 294 -12.06 -11.57 10.06
CA ASP A 294 -11.97 -10.68 8.89
C ASP A 294 -10.76 -11.03 8.01
N LEU A 295 -10.09 -12.17 8.25
CA LEU A 295 -8.89 -12.60 7.52
C LEU A 295 -9.11 -12.60 6.01
N ASP A 296 -10.21 -13.17 5.54
CA ASP A 296 -10.52 -13.27 4.11
C ASP A 296 -10.65 -11.89 3.45
N ASP A 297 -11.22 -10.92 4.16
CA ASP A 297 -11.35 -9.55 3.68
C ASP A 297 -10.01 -8.84 3.63
N ALA A 298 -9.16 -9.05 4.64
CA ALA A 298 -7.80 -8.52 4.65
C ALA A 298 -6.96 -9.08 3.50
N LEU A 299 -6.96 -10.40 3.32
CA LEU A 299 -6.24 -11.06 2.22
C LEU A 299 -6.77 -10.62 0.85
N ARG A 300 -8.10 -10.48 0.70
CA ARG A 300 -8.70 -9.94 -0.53
C ARG A 300 -8.19 -8.53 -0.83
N GLU A 301 -8.09 -7.66 0.17
CA GLU A 301 -7.58 -6.29 -0.04
C GLU A 301 -6.11 -6.26 -0.45
N LEU A 302 -5.26 -7.09 0.16
CA LEU A 302 -3.84 -7.19 -0.21
C LEU A 302 -3.68 -7.69 -1.64
N ASP A 303 -4.43 -8.73 -1.98
CA ASP A 303 -4.46 -9.33 -3.31
C ASP A 303 -4.96 -8.36 -4.39
N GLU A 304 -6.10 -7.68 -4.16
CA GLU A 304 -6.57 -6.64 -5.07
C GLU A 304 -5.55 -5.51 -5.24
N THR A 305 -4.87 -5.10 -4.17
CA THR A 305 -3.83 -4.06 -4.25
C THR A 305 -2.66 -4.52 -5.12
N LEU A 306 -2.17 -5.74 -4.90
CA LEU A 306 -1.07 -6.31 -5.67
C LEU A 306 -1.42 -6.40 -7.16
N LEU A 307 -2.57 -6.96 -7.49
CA LEU A 307 -3.01 -7.10 -8.89
C LEU A 307 -3.20 -5.75 -9.59
N ASN A 308 -3.69 -4.73 -8.88
CA ASN A 308 -3.79 -3.38 -9.44
C ASN A 308 -2.40 -2.76 -9.67
N TYR A 309 -1.44 -2.96 -8.76
CA TYR A 309 -0.07 -2.47 -8.96
C TYR A 309 0.58 -3.09 -10.19
N LEU A 310 0.41 -4.40 -10.39
CA LEU A 310 0.84 -5.08 -11.62
C LEU A 310 0.19 -4.45 -12.86
N SER A 311 -1.14 -4.30 -12.84
CA SER A 311 -1.89 -3.71 -13.95
C SER A 311 -1.48 -2.27 -14.25
N TRP A 312 -1.20 -1.45 -13.24
CA TRP A 312 -0.80 -0.05 -13.42
C TRP A 312 0.63 0.10 -13.92
N ALA A 313 1.48 -0.88 -13.64
CA ALA A 313 2.81 -1.00 -14.24
C ALA A 313 2.77 -1.58 -15.68
N GLY A 314 1.58 -1.90 -16.21
CA GLY A 314 1.41 -2.51 -17.53
C GLY A 314 1.78 -4.00 -17.58
N LEU A 315 1.93 -4.64 -16.42
CA LEU A 315 2.21 -6.07 -16.31
C LEU A 315 0.91 -6.90 -16.33
N THR A 316 1.03 -8.15 -16.74
CA THR A 316 -0.08 -9.10 -16.70
C THR A 316 -0.50 -9.42 -15.27
N THR A 317 -1.79 -9.70 -15.07
CA THR A 317 -2.37 -10.17 -13.80
C THR A 317 -2.67 -11.67 -13.81
N ARG A 318 -2.18 -12.36 -14.83
CA ARG A 318 -2.35 -13.78 -15.13
C ARG A 318 -1.01 -14.49 -15.05
N ALA A 319 -1.03 -15.81 -14.86
CA ALA A 319 0.19 -16.60 -14.97
C ALA A 319 0.85 -16.37 -16.34
N ASP A 320 2.14 -16.10 -16.30
CA ASP A 320 2.98 -15.74 -17.45
C ASP A 320 4.44 -15.95 -17.04
N ASP A 321 5.09 -16.92 -17.66
CA ASP A 321 6.46 -17.36 -17.36
C ASP A 321 7.54 -16.38 -17.86
N GLU A 322 7.18 -15.38 -18.67
CA GLU A 322 8.09 -14.29 -19.04
C GLU A 322 8.10 -13.18 -17.96
N VAL A 323 6.97 -12.98 -17.29
CA VAL A 323 6.79 -11.92 -16.28
C VAL A 323 7.04 -12.43 -14.86
N PHE A 324 6.62 -13.66 -14.55
CA PHE A 324 6.68 -14.26 -13.22
C PHE A 324 7.69 -15.40 -13.18
N GLU A 325 8.40 -15.49 -12.07
CA GLU A 325 9.49 -16.45 -11.88
C GLU A 325 9.22 -17.31 -10.66
N SER A 326 9.08 -18.61 -10.87
CA SER A 326 8.82 -19.54 -9.77
C SER A 326 10.00 -19.60 -8.79
N ASP A 327 9.70 -19.80 -7.52
CA ASP A 327 10.68 -20.17 -6.50
C ASP A 327 10.16 -21.35 -5.66
N VAL A 328 10.79 -21.63 -4.52
CA VAL A 328 10.39 -22.75 -3.65
C VAL A 328 8.99 -22.57 -3.04
N HIS A 329 8.52 -21.33 -2.89
CA HIS A 329 7.24 -20.97 -2.26
C HIS A 329 6.27 -20.28 -3.23
N PHE A 330 6.73 -19.81 -4.39
CA PHE A 330 5.95 -19.14 -5.42
C PHE A 330 5.88 -19.94 -6.70
N ASP A 331 4.65 -20.21 -7.15
CA ASP A 331 4.35 -20.90 -8.41
C ASP A 331 3.84 -19.88 -9.44
N ALA A 332 4.67 -19.58 -10.44
CA ALA A 332 4.36 -18.65 -11.52
C ALA A 332 3.24 -19.14 -12.45
N GLU A 333 2.93 -20.44 -12.43
CA GLU A 333 1.87 -21.06 -13.25
C GLU A 333 0.52 -21.12 -12.50
N SER A 334 0.51 -20.86 -11.18
CA SER A 334 -0.70 -20.98 -10.38
C SER A 334 -1.67 -19.82 -10.66
N GLU A 335 -2.81 -20.15 -11.27
CA GLU A 335 -3.94 -19.24 -11.41
C GLU A 335 -5.20 -19.74 -10.69
N THR A 336 -5.80 -18.88 -9.89
CA THR A 336 -7.14 -19.12 -9.35
C THR A 336 -8.18 -18.20 -10.00
N ARG A 337 -9.30 -18.79 -10.41
CA ARG A 337 -10.47 -18.04 -10.86
C ARG A 337 -11.19 -17.43 -9.67
N ARG A 338 -11.12 -16.11 -9.54
CA ARG A 338 -11.70 -15.36 -8.41
C ARG A 338 -12.25 -14.00 -8.82
N SER A 339 -13.10 -13.43 -7.98
CA SER A 339 -13.68 -12.10 -8.18
C SER A 339 -12.77 -11.06 -7.54
N ARG A 340 -12.22 -10.15 -8.36
CA ARG A 340 -11.32 -9.07 -7.91
C ARG A 340 -11.70 -7.73 -8.50
N ARG A 341 -11.40 -6.67 -7.75
CA ARG A 341 -11.60 -5.29 -8.20
C ARG A 341 -10.32 -4.75 -8.84
N LEU A 342 -10.21 -4.92 -10.15
CA LEU A 342 -9.27 -4.15 -10.96
C LEU A 342 -9.89 -2.81 -11.33
N VAL A 343 -9.13 -1.74 -11.16
CA VAL A 343 -9.51 -0.37 -11.48
C VAL A 343 -8.45 0.27 -12.36
N ASP A 344 -8.87 1.21 -13.20
CA ASP A 344 -7.93 2.10 -13.88
C ASP A 344 -7.12 2.85 -12.83
N CYS A 345 -5.85 3.13 -13.13
CA CYS A 345 -4.95 3.79 -12.19
C CYS A 345 -5.56 5.13 -11.75
N PRO A 346 -5.90 5.33 -10.46
CA PRO A 346 -6.53 6.57 -9.99
C PRO A 346 -5.49 7.67 -9.76
N LEU A 347 -4.20 7.31 -9.72
CA LEU A 347 -3.10 8.22 -9.40
C LEU A 347 -3.04 9.44 -10.33
N PRO A 348 -3.26 9.36 -11.66
CA PRO A 348 -3.30 10.54 -12.53
C PRO A 348 -4.44 11.50 -12.14
N GLU A 349 -5.62 10.97 -11.81
CA GLU A 349 -6.75 11.81 -11.41
C GLU A 349 -6.49 12.52 -10.08
N ILE A 350 -5.91 11.79 -9.11
CA ILE A 350 -5.51 12.35 -7.82
C ILE A 350 -4.43 13.43 -8.01
N GLU A 351 -3.41 13.20 -8.86
CA GLU A 351 -2.40 14.20 -9.21
C GLU A 351 -3.05 15.47 -9.78
N ASP A 352 -3.94 15.33 -10.76
CA ASP A 352 -4.65 16.47 -11.37
C ASP A 352 -5.50 17.24 -10.35
N GLU A 353 -6.20 16.54 -9.46
CA GLU A 353 -6.99 17.18 -8.39
C GLU A 353 -6.11 17.99 -7.45
N GLN A 354 -4.96 17.44 -7.06
CA GLN A 354 -3.97 18.15 -6.25
C GLN A 354 -3.40 19.36 -6.98
N GLU A 355 -3.15 19.23 -8.30
CA GLU A 355 -2.71 20.33 -9.15
C GLU A 355 -3.75 21.46 -9.16
N HIS A 356 -5.01 21.16 -9.43
CA HIS A 356 -6.09 22.15 -9.40
C HIS A 356 -6.20 22.89 -8.06
N VAL A 357 -6.07 22.15 -6.95
CA VAL A 357 -6.06 22.74 -5.61
C VAL A 357 -4.90 23.73 -5.45
N VAL A 358 -3.69 23.35 -5.90
CA VAL A 358 -2.51 24.23 -5.90
C VAL A 358 -2.71 25.45 -6.79
N MET A 359 -3.24 25.28 -8.00
CA MET A 359 -3.50 26.37 -8.96
C MET A 359 -4.41 27.44 -8.37
N ARG A 360 -5.57 27.01 -7.84
CA ARG A 360 -6.57 27.88 -7.23
C ARG A 360 -5.98 28.66 -6.05
N ILE A 361 -5.39 27.95 -5.09
CA ILE A 361 -4.87 28.59 -3.88
C ILE A 361 -3.71 29.51 -4.23
N TRP A 362 -2.82 29.12 -5.14
CA TRP A 362 -1.71 29.95 -5.60
C TRP A 362 -2.18 31.27 -6.25
N GLY A 363 -3.23 31.22 -7.06
CA GLY A 363 -3.86 32.42 -7.64
C GLY A 363 -4.35 33.41 -6.58
N ASP A 364 -4.90 32.88 -5.48
CA ASP A 364 -5.42 33.66 -4.35
C ASP A 364 -4.35 34.03 -3.29
N MET A 365 -3.12 33.54 -3.44
CA MET A 365 -2.06 33.73 -2.44
C MET A 365 -1.62 35.20 -2.37
N ARG A 366 -1.64 35.72 -1.15
CA ARG A 366 -1.03 37.03 -0.82
C ARG A 366 0.49 36.91 -0.75
N THR A 367 1.19 38.04 -0.76
CA THR A 367 2.66 38.07 -0.55
C THR A 367 3.08 37.31 0.70
N SER A 368 2.37 37.51 1.83
CA SER A 368 2.63 36.76 3.06
C SER A 368 2.46 35.25 2.88
N ASP A 369 1.49 34.82 2.08
CA ASP A 369 1.17 33.41 1.86
C ASP A 369 2.26 32.73 1.02
N ARG A 370 2.82 33.47 0.06
CA ARG A 370 3.98 33.04 -0.74
C ARG A 370 5.24 32.93 0.12
N ASP A 371 5.48 33.88 1.03
CA ASP A 371 6.61 33.84 1.96
C ASP A 371 6.53 32.65 2.92
N PHE A 372 5.35 32.39 3.49
CA PHE A 372 5.11 31.22 4.34
C PHE A 372 5.31 29.91 3.58
N THR A 373 4.74 29.81 2.37
CA THR A 373 4.86 28.62 1.53
C THR A 373 6.32 28.35 1.15
N ARG A 374 7.08 29.40 0.78
CA ARG A 374 8.51 29.29 0.52
C ARG A 374 9.27 28.75 1.74
N SER A 375 9.05 29.33 2.93
CA SER A 375 9.70 28.86 4.16
C SER A 375 9.36 27.41 4.49
N LEU A 376 8.09 26.99 4.33
CA LEU A 376 7.69 25.59 4.55
C LEU A 376 8.39 24.62 3.58
N ILE A 377 8.65 25.03 2.34
CA ILE A 377 9.27 24.20 1.32
C ILE A 377 10.78 24.12 1.50
N GLU A 378 11.45 25.28 1.64
CA GLU A 378 12.91 25.39 1.69
C GLU A 378 13.49 24.79 2.97
N ASP A 379 12.78 24.93 4.10
CA ASP A 379 13.29 24.47 5.40
C ASP A 379 13.06 22.97 5.62
N GLY A 380 12.29 22.30 4.75
CA GLY A 380 11.98 20.85 4.83
C GLY A 380 11.38 20.39 6.16
N GLY A 381 10.97 21.33 7.01
CA GLY A 381 10.64 21.10 8.41
C GLY A 381 9.16 21.26 8.67
N LYS A 382 8.73 20.82 9.87
CA LYS A 382 7.35 20.90 10.35
C LYS A 382 7.24 22.00 11.45
N PRO A 383 7.36 23.29 11.12
CA PRO A 383 7.35 24.35 12.13
C PRO A 383 5.98 24.49 12.76
N THR A 384 5.94 24.94 14.01
CA THR A 384 4.71 25.44 14.60
C THR A 384 4.30 26.77 13.94
N ARG A 385 3.03 27.15 14.08
CA ARG A 385 2.53 28.46 13.62
C ARG A 385 3.35 29.64 14.18
N LYS A 386 3.90 29.49 15.40
CA LYS A 386 4.73 30.51 16.05
C LYS A 386 6.11 30.60 15.42
N GLU A 387 6.76 29.46 15.23
CA GLU A 387 8.07 29.40 14.57
C GLU A 387 8.00 29.93 13.13
N LEU A 388 6.94 29.62 12.38
CA LEU A 388 6.74 30.14 11.03
C LEU A 388 6.57 31.68 11.02
N ALA A 389 5.86 32.22 12.01
CA ALA A 389 5.73 33.67 12.19
C ALA A 389 7.08 34.33 12.47
N GLU A 390 7.87 33.74 13.37
CA GLU A 390 9.20 34.24 13.75
C GLU A 390 10.18 34.21 12.57
N ARG A 391 10.20 33.11 11.79
CA ARG A 391 11.10 32.95 10.64
C ARG A 391 10.85 33.95 9.52
N THR A 392 9.57 34.21 9.24
CA THR A 392 9.17 35.05 8.10
C THR A 392 8.96 36.52 8.47
N GLY A 393 9.02 36.86 9.77
CA GLY A 393 8.80 38.22 10.27
C GLY A 393 7.34 38.67 10.27
N TRP A 394 6.40 37.80 9.93
CA TRP A 394 4.96 38.10 9.91
C TRP A 394 4.29 37.80 11.27
N SER A 395 3.13 38.41 11.51
CA SER A 395 2.38 38.19 12.77
C SER A 395 1.78 36.77 12.85
N TYR A 396 1.67 36.24 14.07
CA TYR A 396 0.96 34.97 14.33
C TYR A 396 -0.48 34.95 13.77
N ARG A 397 -1.18 36.09 13.81
CA ARG A 397 -2.53 36.22 13.24
C ARG A 397 -2.52 36.08 11.71
N THR A 398 -1.45 36.55 11.04
CA THR A 398 -1.26 36.38 9.60
C THR A 398 -1.05 34.91 9.26
N VAL A 399 -0.19 34.21 10.02
CA VAL A 399 0.03 32.77 9.87
C VAL A 399 -1.27 31.98 10.06
N ARG A 400 -2.05 32.26 11.11
CA ARG A 400 -3.33 31.57 11.32
C ARG A 400 -4.31 31.77 10.14
N ARG A 401 -4.36 32.97 9.57
CA ARG A 401 -5.20 33.23 8.39
C ARG A 401 -4.68 32.54 7.14
N TYR A 402 -3.36 32.39 7.00
CA TYR A 402 -2.75 31.60 5.93
C TYR A 402 -3.15 30.14 6.04
N VAL A 403 -2.97 29.52 7.22
CA VAL A 403 -3.34 28.13 7.48
C VAL A 403 -4.82 27.88 7.15
N ASN A 404 -5.72 28.78 7.57
CA ASN A 404 -7.14 28.66 7.25
C ASN A 404 -7.46 28.84 5.74
N ARG A 405 -6.71 29.67 5.01
CA ARG A 405 -6.93 29.83 3.55
C ARG A 405 -6.37 28.66 2.75
N CYS A 406 -5.28 28.09 3.24
CA CYS A 406 -4.53 27.03 2.58
C CYS A 406 -4.81 25.68 3.25
N GLU A 407 -5.94 25.47 3.92
CA GLU A 407 -6.21 24.25 4.68
C GLU A 407 -6.21 22.99 3.78
N ASP A 408 -6.55 23.14 2.51
CA ASP A 408 -6.49 22.07 1.50
C ASP A 408 -5.04 21.71 1.07
N ILE A 409 -4.05 22.58 1.35
CA ILE A 409 -2.64 22.40 0.97
C ILE A 409 -1.73 22.32 2.20
N VAL A 410 -2.11 22.86 3.34
CA VAL A 410 -1.28 22.96 4.54
C VAL A 410 -2.02 22.25 5.65
N ALA A 411 -1.51 21.08 6.03
CA ALA A 411 -2.03 20.31 7.14
C ALA A 411 -1.43 20.81 8.46
N ASP A 412 -2.24 20.79 9.52
CA ASP A 412 -1.80 21.02 10.89
C ASP A 412 -1.83 19.69 11.65
N ALA A 413 -0.69 19.00 11.67
CA ALA A 413 -0.52 17.71 12.32
C ALA A 413 0.17 17.91 13.68
N ALA A 414 -0.58 17.70 14.77
CA ALA A 414 -0.07 17.85 16.14
C ALA A 414 0.59 19.22 16.43
N GLY A 415 0.03 20.30 15.87
CA GLY A 415 0.52 21.67 16.08
C GLY A 415 1.69 22.07 15.17
N LYS A 416 2.05 21.21 14.21
CA LYS A 416 3.10 21.43 13.23
C LYS A 416 2.51 21.52 11.82
N LEU A 417 3.00 22.47 11.04
CA LEU A 417 2.53 22.74 9.69
C LEU A 417 3.35 21.97 8.65
N GLU A 418 2.68 21.40 7.66
CA GLU A 418 3.34 20.72 6.54
C GLU A 418 2.47 20.78 5.28
N ILE A 419 3.09 20.59 4.10
CA ILE A 419 2.38 20.59 2.83
C ILE A 419 1.67 19.24 2.60
N GLY A 420 0.49 19.37 2.01
CA GLY A 420 -0.54 18.39 1.76
C GLY A 420 -0.25 17.39 0.64
N SER A 421 0.94 17.43 0.01
CA SER A 421 1.66 16.29 -0.62
C SER A 421 3.04 16.61 -1.14
N LYS A 422 3.84 15.58 -1.40
CA LYS A 422 5.14 15.75 -2.06
C LYS A 422 4.94 16.30 -3.47
N HIS A 423 3.89 15.83 -4.16
CA HIS A 423 3.48 16.37 -5.45
C HIS A 423 3.11 17.87 -5.37
N MET A 424 2.25 18.27 -4.43
CA MET A 424 1.89 19.67 -4.16
C MET A 424 3.12 20.51 -3.78
N GLN A 425 4.02 19.97 -2.94
CA GLN A 425 5.26 20.63 -2.54
C GLN A 425 6.15 20.93 -3.76
N ASN A 426 6.31 19.95 -4.66
CA ASN A 426 7.12 20.12 -5.86
C ASN A 426 6.49 21.13 -6.84
N MET A 427 5.16 21.14 -6.99
CA MET A 427 4.45 22.14 -7.80
C MET A 427 4.59 23.55 -7.21
N LEU A 428 4.37 23.70 -5.91
CA LEU A 428 4.55 24.96 -5.21
C LEU A 428 6.01 25.44 -5.29
N LEU A 429 6.99 24.55 -5.15
CA LEU A 429 8.40 24.88 -5.29
C LEU A 429 8.71 25.41 -6.69
N SER A 430 8.20 24.74 -7.72
CA SER A 430 8.36 25.14 -9.12
C SER A 430 7.77 26.54 -9.35
N ARG A 431 6.59 26.81 -8.80
CA ARG A 431 5.92 28.11 -8.87
C ARG A 431 6.64 29.21 -8.07
N VAL A 432 7.14 28.90 -6.86
CA VAL A 432 7.93 29.83 -6.04
C VAL A 432 9.21 30.23 -6.77
N ARG A 433 9.92 29.25 -7.36
CA ARG A 433 11.15 29.49 -8.12
C ARG A 433 10.89 30.35 -9.35
N ALA A 434 9.90 29.98 -10.14
CA ALA A 434 9.64 30.69 -11.38
C ALA A 434 9.01 32.09 -11.12
N ALA A 435 8.32 32.31 -9.99
CA ALA A 435 7.88 33.64 -9.57
C ALA A 435 9.03 34.55 -9.11
N ALA A 436 10.18 33.98 -8.73
CA ALA A 436 11.39 34.75 -8.39
C ALA A 436 12.14 35.24 -9.64
N GLU A 437 11.87 34.67 -10.83
CA GLU A 437 12.59 34.97 -12.08
C GLU A 437 11.89 36.02 -12.99
N ASN A 438 10.91 36.78 -12.48
CA ASN A 438 10.09 37.79 -13.20
C ASN A 438 9.31 37.20 -14.39
N PHE A 439 8.05 36.82 -14.20
CA PHE A 439 7.25 36.29 -15.31
C PHE A 439 5.73 36.39 -15.06
N GLU A 440 5.14 37.58 -15.22
CA GLU A 440 3.67 37.71 -15.26
C GLU A 440 3.08 37.40 -16.65
N THR A 441 3.89 37.06 -17.67
CA THR A 441 3.39 37.03 -19.06
C THR A 441 3.75 35.79 -19.87
N ALA A 442 4.62 34.89 -19.41
CA ALA A 442 4.93 33.68 -20.20
C ALA A 442 4.88 32.37 -19.39
N MET A 443 4.27 32.43 -18.20
CA MET A 443 4.38 31.40 -17.17
C MET A 443 3.29 30.33 -17.19
N GLU A 444 2.12 30.63 -17.74
CA GLU A 444 0.98 29.71 -17.67
C GLU A 444 1.14 28.51 -18.62
N ASP A 445 1.69 28.70 -19.83
CA ASP A 445 1.82 27.63 -20.83
C ASP A 445 3.19 26.91 -20.78
N ALA A 446 4.28 27.64 -20.53
CA ALA A 446 5.64 27.09 -20.67
C ALA A 446 6.04 26.17 -19.51
N VAL A 447 5.58 26.47 -18.29
CA VAL A 447 5.93 25.69 -17.09
C VAL A 447 5.19 24.35 -17.06
N MET A 448 3.93 24.34 -17.49
CA MET A 448 3.10 23.12 -17.60
C MET A 448 3.70 22.16 -18.64
N THR A 449 4.08 22.70 -19.80
CA THR A 449 4.67 21.92 -20.88
C THR A 449 6.05 21.35 -20.48
N ALA A 450 6.85 22.10 -19.72
CA ALA A 450 8.17 21.67 -19.26
C ALA A 450 8.12 20.60 -18.15
N ALA A 451 7.15 20.69 -17.23
CA ALA A 451 6.94 19.67 -16.20
C ALA A 451 6.38 18.36 -16.79
N ASP A 452 5.47 18.45 -17.76
CA ASP A 452 4.90 17.30 -18.46
C ASP A 452 5.92 16.61 -19.39
N ALA A 453 6.75 17.40 -20.08
CA ALA A 453 7.80 16.88 -20.96
C ALA A 453 8.94 16.18 -20.18
N ALA A 454 9.23 16.63 -18.96
CA ALA A 454 10.21 15.98 -18.10
C ALA A 454 9.72 14.64 -17.52
N ALA A 455 8.40 14.42 -17.48
CA ALA A 455 7.77 13.25 -16.89
C ALA A 455 7.12 12.28 -17.90
N GLY A 456 7.22 12.54 -19.21
CA GLY A 456 6.68 11.64 -20.25
C GLY A 456 5.15 11.47 -20.24
N ARG A 457 4.40 12.38 -19.58
CA ARG A 457 2.97 12.21 -19.29
C ARG A 457 2.12 12.61 -20.49
N ARG A 458 1.16 11.76 -20.89
CA ARG A 458 0.03 12.16 -21.74
C ARG A 458 -1.17 12.44 -20.85
N ARG A 459 -1.60 13.71 -20.75
CA ARG A 459 -2.80 14.10 -20.00
C ARG A 459 -4.04 13.46 -20.64
N SER A 460 -5.03 13.09 -19.82
CA SER A 460 -6.33 12.64 -20.32
C SER A 460 -7.10 13.81 -20.93
N GLU A 461 -8.01 13.56 -21.87
CA GLU A 461 -8.87 14.62 -22.45
C GLU A 461 -9.68 15.34 -21.35
N TRP A 462 -9.98 14.64 -20.26
CA TRP A 462 -10.61 15.19 -19.07
C TRP A 462 -9.73 16.17 -18.30
N SER A 463 -8.45 15.84 -18.11
CA SER A 463 -7.46 16.69 -17.45
C SER A 463 -7.21 17.97 -18.24
N GLU A 464 -7.05 17.85 -19.56
CA GLU A 464 -6.89 19.00 -20.45
C GLU A 464 -8.10 19.94 -20.41
N MET A 465 -9.31 19.38 -20.40
CA MET A 465 -10.55 20.15 -20.31
C MET A 465 -10.68 20.88 -18.96
N LYS A 466 -10.45 20.20 -17.84
CA LYS A 466 -10.52 20.84 -16.51
C LYS A 466 -9.53 22.00 -16.41
N ASN A 467 -8.30 21.82 -16.90
CA ASN A 467 -7.27 22.85 -16.91
C ASN A 467 -7.64 24.02 -17.83
N ARG A 468 -8.09 23.74 -19.05
CA ARG A 468 -8.46 24.77 -20.03
C ARG A 468 -9.58 25.68 -19.53
N TYR A 469 -10.57 25.11 -18.84
CA TYR A 469 -11.77 25.85 -18.43
C TYR A 469 -11.86 26.15 -16.93
N ALA A 470 -10.82 25.81 -16.15
CA ALA A 470 -10.87 25.87 -14.68
C ALA A 470 -12.16 25.23 -14.14
N ALA A 471 -12.45 24.01 -14.62
CA ALA A 471 -13.68 23.31 -14.32
C ALA A 471 -13.54 22.42 -13.07
N ARG A 472 -14.51 22.51 -12.17
CA ARG A 472 -14.62 21.74 -10.93
C ARG A 472 -15.84 20.82 -10.99
N VAL A 473 -15.68 19.56 -10.62
CA VAL A 473 -16.82 18.68 -10.36
C VAL A 473 -17.26 18.82 -8.90
N VAL A 474 -18.55 19.05 -8.69
CA VAL A 474 -19.23 18.97 -7.39
C VAL A 474 -20.14 17.75 -7.46
N GLU A 475 -19.72 16.67 -6.80
CA GLU A 475 -20.51 15.43 -6.76
C GLU A 475 -21.66 15.60 -5.74
N HIS A 476 -22.90 15.52 -6.21
CA HIS A 476 -24.08 15.85 -5.40
C HIS A 476 -24.86 14.60 -4.94
N ASP A 477 -24.91 13.52 -5.75
CA ASP A 477 -25.46 12.18 -5.44
C ASP A 477 -25.14 11.17 -6.59
N ARG A 478 -25.34 9.86 -6.38
CA ARG A 478 -25.11 8.71 -7.30
C ARG A 478 -25.72 8.82 -8.72
N ARG A 479 -26.45 9.89 -9.05
CA ARG A 479 -27.15 10.09 -10.33
C ARG A 479 -26.92 11.46 -10.98
N ARG A 480 -26.24 12.41 -10.32
CA ARG A 480 -26.03 13.77 -10.85
C ARG A 480 -24.68 14.32 -10.42
N ASP A 481 -23.92 14.73 -11.42
CA ASP A 481 -22.66 15.46 -11.24
C ASP A 481 -22.85 16.89 -11.75
N GLU A 482 -22.37 17.87 -10.99
CA GLU A 482 -22.35 19.27 -11.41
C GLU A 482 -20.91 19.68 -11.73
N ILE A 483 -20.71 20.36 -12.85
CA ILE A 483 -19.44 20.93 -13.26
C ILE A 483 -19.57 22.46 -13.14
N HIS A 484 -18.85 23.05 -12.20
CA HIS A 484 -18.70 24.49 -12.11
C HIS A 484 -17.51 24.92 -12.95
N VAL A 485 -17.69 25.88 -13.83
CA VAL A 485 -16.66 26.36 -14.76
C VAL A 485 -16.36 27.81 -14.43
N GLU A 486 -15.11 28.10 -14.06
CA GLU A 486 -14.68 29.47 -13.77
C GLU A 486 -14.30 30.25 -15.04
N TYR A 487 -13.99 29.54 -16.13
CA TYR A 487 -13.79 30.16 -17.44
C TYR A 487 -15.04 30.92 -17.90
N ARG A 488 -14.82 32.15 -18.39
CA ARG A 488 -15.87 33.05 -18.82
C ARG A 488 -15.87 33.17 -20.34
N PRO A 489 -16.77 32.49 -21.06
CA PRO A 489 -16.80 32.58 -22.50
C PRO A 489 -17.08 34.01 -22.97
N THR A 490 -16.30 34.47 -23.96
CA THR A 490 -16.37 35.85 -24.47
C THR A 490 -17.51 36.04 -25.46
N ASP A 491 -17.92 34.98 -26.15
CA ASP A 491 -19.03 35.01 -27.10
C ASP A 491 -19.76 33.65 -27.19
N TRP A 492 -20.73 33.58 -28.10
CA TRP A 492 -21.56 32.38 -28.27
C TRP A 492 -20.79 31.20 -28.88
N GLU A 493 -19.82 31.47 -29.76
CA GLU A 493 -19.03 30.44 -30.42
C GLU A 493 -18.08 29.80 -29.41
N ASP A 494 -17.36 30.62 -28.65
CA ASP A 494 -16.49 30.22 -27.55
C ASP A 494 -17.23 29.44 -26.46
N ARG A 495 -18.43 29.91 -26.06
CA ARG A 495 -19.33 29.15 -25.17
C ARG A 495 -19.68 27.77 -25.75
N THR A 496 -19.99 27.71 -27.04
CA THR A 496 -20.43 26.47 -27.69
C THR A 496 -19.29 25.47 -27.77
N ASP A 497 -18.07 25.94 -28.05
CA ASP A 497 -16.87 25.12 -28.08
C ASP A 497 -16.49 24.63 -26.68
N MET A 498 -16.55 25.49 -25.66
CA MET A 498 -16.40 25.11 -24.26
C MET A 498 -17.37 23.98 -23.87
N LEU A 499 -18.67 24.16 -24.14
CA LEU A 499 -19.69 23.14 -23.81
C LEU A 499 -19.50 21.85 -24.61
N ARG A 500 -19.00 21.93 -25.86
CA ARG A 500 -18.71 20.77 -26.71
C ARG A 500 -17.52 19.98 -26.17
N ASP A 501 -16.46 20.67 -25.77
CA ASP A 501 -15.25 20.05 -25.18
C ASP A 501 -15.55 19.41 -23.83
N ILE A 502 -16.29 20.11 -22.94
CA ILE A 502 -16.77 19.54 -21.67
C ILE A 502 -17.62 18.29 -21.95
N LYS A 503 -18.54 18.34 -22.92
CA LYS A 503 -19.39 17.19 -23.27
C LYS A 503 -18.59 16.01 -23.82
N ARG A 504 -17.54 16.26 -24.62
CA ARG A 504 -16.66 15.22 -25.16
C ARG A 504 -15.87 14.56 -24.03
N ALA A 505 -15.20 15.35 -23.21
CA ALA A 505 -14.41 14.85 -22.09
C ALA A 505 -15.30 14.09 -21.06
N ALA A 506 -16.50 14.60 -20.80
CA ALA A 506 -17.50 13.95 -19.95
C ALA A 506 -17.94 12.57 -20.46
N ARG A 507 -18.02 12.38 -21.78
CA ARG A 507 -18.36 11.08 -22.39
C ARG A 507 -17.28 10.04 -22.19
N ASP A 508 -16.02 10.47 -22.27
CA ASP A 508 -14.87 9.61 -22.04
C ASP A 508 -14.79 9.19 -20.55
N ARG A 509 -15.08 10.14 -19.65
CA ARG A 509 -15.00 9.93 -18.19
C ARG A 509 -16.16 9.14 -17.58
N TRP A 510 -17.38 9.27 -18.10
CA TRP A 510 -18.57 8.65 -17.52
C TRP A 510 -19.20 7.60 -18.45
N THR A 511 -19.03 6.33 -18.09
CA THR A 511 -19.52 5.16 -18.83
C THR A 511 -21.02 4.86 -18.68
N SER A 512 -21.76 5.61 -17.85
CA SER A 512 -23.21 5.44 -17.68
C SER A 512 -23.95 6.78 -17.62
N LEU A 513 -25.27 6.75 -17.87
CA LEU A 513 -26.19 7.90 -17.98
C LEU A 513 -26.25 8.73 -16.68
N ARG A 514 -25.21 9.50 -16.40
CA ARG A 514 -25.21 10.58 -15.41
C ARG A 514 -25.77 11.83 -16.07
N ARG A 515 -26.66 12.55 -15.38
CA ARG A 515 -27.10 13.87 -15.86
C ARG A 515 -26.05 14.88 -15.39
N VAL A 516 -25.26 15.39 -16.33
CA VAL A 516 -24.20 16.37 -16.05
C VAL A 516 -24.79 17.77 -16.19
N THR A 517 -24.72 18.55 -15.12
CA THR A 517 -25.10 19.97 -15.12
C THR A 517 -23.83 20.79 -15.20
N VAL A 518 -23.74 21.76 -16.10
CA VAL A 518 -22.61 22.68 -16.22
C VAL A 518 -23.07 24.08 -15.82
N THR A 519 -22.45 24.64 -14.79
CA THR A 519 -22.71 25.99 -14.30
C THR A 519 -21.50 26.88 -14.60
N TYR A 520 -21.71 28.00 -15.29
CA TYR A 520 -20.63 28.91 -15.72
C TYR A 520 -21.09 30.37 -15.71
N HIS A 521 -20.16 31.31 -15.66
CA HIS A 521 -20.46 32.74 -15.79
C HIS A 521 -20.09 33.26 -17.18
N ASP A 522 -20.91 34.10 -17.79
CA ASP A 522 -20.49 34.82 -19.00
C ASP A 522 -19.51 35.97 -18.67
N HIS A 523 -18.91 36.56 -19.70
CA HIS A 523 -17.99 37.70 -19.56
C HIS A 523 -18.65 38.97 -18.96
N LEU A 524 -19.98 39.03 -18.91
CA LEU A 524 -20.75 40.10 -18.26
C LEU A 524 -21.10 39.78 -16.80
N GLY A 525 -20.70 38.60 -16.30
CA GLY A 525 -20.94 38.13 -14.94
C GLY A 525 -22.30 37.45 -14.72
N GLY A 526 -23.09 37.21 -15.77
CA GLY A 526 -24.33 36.46 -15.70
C GLY A 526 -24.05 34.98 -15.45
N GLU A 527 -24.71 34.37 -14.46
CA GLU A 527 -24.63 32.93 -14.19
C GLU A 527 -25.57 32.15 -15.10
N HIS A 528 -25.06 31.06 -15.69
CA HIS A 528 -25.78 30.19 -16.61
C HIS A 528 -25.63 28.74 -16.18
N THR A 529 -26.73 27.98 -16.30
CA THR A 529 -26.74 26.53 -16.04
C THR A 529 -27.20 25.81 -17.30
N THR A 530 -26.38 24.88 -17.80
CA THR A 530 -26.68 24.04 -18.98
C THR A 530 -26.69 22.58 -18.58
N ILE A 531 -27.75 21.86 -18.94
CA ILE A 531 -27.84 20.42 -18.72
C ILE A 531 -27.35 19.71 -19.98
N LEU A 532 -26.33 18.86 -19.84
CA LEU A 532 -25.86 17.99 -20.91
C LEU A 532 -26.71 16.72 -20.94
N SER A 533 -27.94 16.82 -21.46
CA SER A 533 -28.84 15.67 -21.67
C SER A 533 -28.66 15.11 -23.08
N ASP A 534 -27.73 14.18 -23.27
CA ASP A 534 -27.67 13.17 -24.35
C ASP A 534 -26.35 12.38 -24.26
N LEU A 535 -26.17 11.67 -23.15
CA LEU A 535 -25.14 10.63 -22.99
C LEU A 535 -25.72 9.25 -23.33
N GLN A 536 -26.62 9.16 -24.33
CA GLN A 536 -27.11 7.88 -24.81
C GLN A 536 -25.97 7.12 -25.48
N LEU A 537 -25.70 5.91 -24.95
CA LEU A 537 -24.93 4.87 -25.62
C LEU A 537 -25.60 4.56 -26.97
N THR A 538 -24.97 4.93 -28.07
CA THR A 538 -25.10 4.13 -29.29
C THR A 538 -24.30 2.85 -29.07
N THR A 539 -24.96 1.82 -28.57
CA THR A 539 -24.55 0.43 -28.80
C THR A 539 -24.62 0.19 -30.31
N GLY A 540 -23.51 0.44 -31.00
CA GLY A 540 -23.43 0.34 -32.46
C GLY A 540 -22.01 0.13 -32.93
N ASN A 541 -21.62 -1.14 -33.03
CA ASN A 541 -20.54 -1.68 -33.86
C ASN A 541 -19.13 -1.14 -33.64
N ILE A 542 -18.40 -1.79 -32.73
CA ILE A 542 -16.96 -2.02 -32.93
C ILE A 542 -16.84 -2.94 -34.17
N THR A 543 -16.85 -2.34 -35.36
CA THR A 543 -16.55 -3.05 -36.61
C THR A 543 -15.38 -2.36 -37.31
N ASN A 544 -14.25 -3.09 -37.36
CA ASN A 544 -13.20 -3.07 -38.39
C ASN A 544 -12.47 -1.76 -38.75
N LEU A 545 -12.77 -0.60 -38.17
CA LEU A 545 -12.06 0.65 -38.49
C LEU A 545 -10.81 0.90 -37.63
N ASP A 546 -10.79 0.49 -36.36
CA ASP A 546 -9.62 0.73 -35.48
C ASP A 546 -8.44 -0.21 -35.75
N VAL A 547 -8.70 -1.45 -36.18
CA VAL A 547 -7.61 -2.39 -36.54
C VAL A 547 -6.90 -1.94 -37.82
N ARG A 548 -7.59 -1.20 -38.71
CA ARG A 548 -7.00 -0.72 -39.97
C ARG A 548 -6.14 0.53 -39.77
N SER A 549 -6.53 1.43 -38.86
CA SER A 549 -5.75 2.65 -38.56
C SER A 549 -4.47 2.35 -37.78
N VAL A 550 -4.51 1.35 -36.89
CA VAL A 550 -3.33 0.85 -36.16
C VAL A 550 -2.40 0.09 -37.11
N ARG A 551 -2.95 -0.72 -38.02
CA ARG A 551 -2.15 -1.47 -39.00
C ARG A 551 -1.53 -0.58 -40.08
N GLU A 552 -2.23 0.45 -40.58
CA GLU A 552 -1.65 1.46 -41.49
C GLU A 552 -0.56 2.29 -40.80
N LYS A 553 -0.70 2.59 -39.49
CA LYS A 553 0.35 3.25 -38.70
C LYS A 553 1.59 2.37 -38.53
N VAL A 554 1.42 1.08 -38.23
CA VAL A 554 2.53 0.11 -38.09
C VAL A 554 3.22 -0.19 -39.44
N GLU A 555 2.46 -0.26 -40.54
CA GLU A 555 3.01 -0.45 -41.90
C GLU A 555 3.68 0.83 -42.47
N SER A 556 3.42 2.01 -41.88
CA SER A 556 4.04 3.29 -42.26
C SER A 556 5.35 3.62 -41.54
N VAL A 557 5.77 2.80 -40.57
CA VAL A 557 7.04 2.96 -39.86
C VAL A 557 8.19 2.46 -40.74
N ASP A 558 9.11 3.35 -41.10
CA ASP A 558 10.39 2.98 -41.73
C ASP A 558 11.33 2.42 -40.66
N TRP A 559 11.23 1.11 -40.45
CA TRP A 559 12.00 0.37 -39.45
C TRP A 559 13.51 0.40 -39.69
N GLU A 560 13.97 0.70 -40.92
CA GLU A 560 15.40 0.84 -41.24
C GLU A 560 15.94 2.20 -40.79
N ALA A 561 15.15 3.28 -40.93
CA ALA A 561 15.50 4.60 -40.42
C ALA A 561 15.56 4.63 -38.87
N TRP A 562 14.68 3.88 -38.20
CA TRP A 562 14.68 3.77 -36.73
C TRP A 562 15.91 3.02 -36.20
N LYS A 563 16.32 1.92 -36.86
CA LYS A 563 17.56 1.20 -36.50
C LYS A 563 18.83 2.01 -36.76
N ALA A 564 18.84 2.85 -37.80
CA ALA A 564 19.97 3.72 -38.11
C ALA A 564 20.15 4.89 -37.11
N GLY A 565 19.12 5.22 -36.33
CA GLY A 565 19.15 6.26 -35.30
C GLY A 565 19.59 5.78 -33.91
N LEU A 566 19.82 4.47 -33.73
CA LEU A 566 20.33 3.93 -32.47
C LEU A 566 21.84 4.23 -32.34
N PRO A 567 22.31 4.71 -31.18
CA PRO A 567 23.74 4.95 -30.97
C PRO A 567 24.50 3.62 -31.09
N GLN A 568 25.45 3.55 -32.03
CA GLN A 568 26.35 2.42 -32.15
C GLN A 568 27.37 2.43 -31.01
N PRO A 569 27.65 1.28 -30.37
CA PRO A 569 28.63 1.20 -29.29
C PRO A 569 30.04 1.49 -29.84
N THR A 570 30.66 2.56 -29.36
CA THR A 570 32.07 2.86 -29.61
C THR A 570 32.92 1.89 -28.82
N GLY A 571 33.35 0.81 -29.47
CA GLY A 571 34.38 -0.08 -28.95
C GLY A 571 35.76 0.48 -29.24
N ASP A 572 36.42 1.04 -28.22
CA ASP A 572 37.87 1.11 -28.19
C ASP A 572 38.39 -0.15 -27.49
N ARG A 573 38.74 -1.14 -28.33
CA ARG A 573 39.82 -2.08 -28.04
C ARG A 573 41.10 -1.41 -28.52
N ASP A 574 42.00 -1.11 -27.61
CA ASP A 574 43.42 -1.00 -27.94
C ASP A 574 44.15 -2.18 -27.30
N ASP A 575 44.77 -2.97 -28.18
CA ASP A 575 45.73 -4.01 -27.88
C ASP A 575 47.01 -3.39 -27.30
N THR A 576 47.35 -3.72 -26.05
CA THR A 576 48.71 -4.17 -25.61
C THR A 576 48.72 -4.65 -24.17
#